data_AF-A0A433P6V4-F1
#
_entry.id   AF-A0A433P6V4-F1
#
_cell.length_a   1.000
_cell.length_b   1.000
_cell.length_c   1.000
_cell.angle_alpha   90.00
_cell.angle_beta   90.00
_cell.angle_gamma   90.00
#
_symmetry.space_group_name_H-M   'P 1'
#
loop_
_entity.id
_entity.type
_entity.pdbx_description
1 polymer ?
#
loop_
_entity_poly.entity_id
_entity_poly.type
_entity_poly.pdbx_seq_one_letter_code
_entity_poly.pdbx_strand_id
1 'polypeptide(L)'
;EDLYQKLKKNLLERVRDKETGVRVKAAIALSRMQGDEETDQDGQTVTKQLIDVLQHDPSSEVRRVVLYNIEHKKETLPYILERARDVDPINRRAVYLKPMSEIGDFKILSIQQREQLLKWGLTDRDPMVKKACSKMLTTNWITHADNNLLEVSYFLERLDVIESTAAEDVLMSFFNTRPDILDNMKFNEQFWDNLTIESAFLARVFIKYCQINEVLAYSISFPSLTFSLQDELLDRVIPEVTRHAFHIQRYNNLMVQAGDDTRADYEFIVGQLLEMAKGLDYADEIGRRTMFTLLKEILMVPDMPDDHIASIVEIMMSISLGERDFTR
;
A
#
# COMPACT_ATOMS: atom_id res chain seq x y z
N GLU A 1 0.94 14.49 46.58
CA GLU A 1 -0.51 14.27 46.46
C GLU A 1 -1.36 15.51 46.26
N ASP A 2 -1.67 16.30 47.29
CA ASP A 2 -2.72 17.35 47.17
C ASP A 2 -2.51 18.36 46.03
N LEU A 3 -1.26 18.77 45.77
CA LEU A 3 -0.96 19.69 44.68
C LEU A 3 -1.16 19.06 43.29
N TYR A 4 -0.78 17.79 43.13
CA TYR A 4 -0.91 17.06 41.87
C TYR A 4 -2.38 16.85 41.52
N GLN A 5 -3.18 16.39 42.48
CA GLN A 5 -4.62 16.20 42.30
C GLN A 5 -5.35 17.52 42.02
N LYS A 6 -4.99 18.59 42.74
CA LYS A 6 -5.53 19.93 42.49
C LYS A 6 -5.17 20.45 41.10
N LEU A 7 -3.94 20.20 40.64
CA LEU A 7 -3.51 20.58 39.29
C LEU A 7 -4.28 19.79 38.23
N LYS A 8 -4.36 18.46 38.36
CA LYS A 8 -5.11 17.57 37.46
C LYS A 8 -6.56 18.02 37.30
N LYS A 9 -7.26 18.24 38.43
CA LYS A 9 -8.64 18.74 38.44
C LYS A 9 -8.79 20.06 37.67
N ASN A 10 -7.95 21.06 37.96
CA ASN A 10 -8.02 22.35 37.29
C ASN A 10 -7.74 22.25 35.79
N LEU A 11 -6.82 21.37 35.38
CA LEU A 11 -6.51 21.14 33.97
C LEU A 11 -7.66 20.45 33.22
N LEU A 12 -8.33 19.48 33.85
CA LEU A 12 -9.52 18.82 33.30
C LEU A 12 -10.66 19.84 33.08
N GLU A 13 -10.85 20.80 34.00
CA GLU A 13 -11.81 21.90 33.79
C GLU A 13 -11.39 22.84 32.65
N ARG A 14 -10.08 23.10 32.49
CA ARG A 14 -9.54 24.00 31.45
C ARG A 14 -9.46 23.38 30.07
N VAL A 15 -9.55 22.06 29.92
CA VAL A 15 -9.58 21.43 28.59
C VAL A 15 -10.88 21.70 27.84
N ARG A 16 -11.93 22.17 28.54
CA ARG A 16 -13.21 22.61 27.96
C ARG A 16 -13.40 24.14 27.99
N ASP A 17 -12.31 24.88 28.15
CA ASP A 17 -12.35 26.35 28.20
C ASP A 17 -12.93 26.97 26.91
N LYS A 18 -13.47 28.18 27.03
CA LYS A 18 -13.99 28.95 25.91
C LYS A 18 -12.88 29.34 24.93
N GLU A 19 -11.71 29.69 25.46
CA GLU A 19 -10.59 30.16 24.66
C GLU A 19 -9.75 29.00 24.14
N THR A 20 -9.56 28.95 22.82
CA THR A 20 -8.81 27.87 22.15
C THR A 20 -7.38 27.76 22.68
N GLY A 21 -6.71 28.89 22.92
CA GLY A 21 -5.34 28.91 23.45
C GLY A 21 -5.22 28.30 24.84
N VAL A 22 -6.25 28.44 25.68
CA VAL A 22 -6.30 27.82 27.02
C VAL A 22 -6.46 26.31 26.87
N ARG A 23 -7.38 25.86 26.00
CA ARG A 23 -7.58 24.43 25.72
C ARG A 23 -6.31 23.76 25.20
N VAL A 24 -5.57 24.43 24.29
CA VAL A 24 -4.26 23.95 23.81
C VAL A 24 -3.29 23.72 24.96
N LYS A 25 -3.12 24.69 25.86
CA LYS A 25 -2.19 24.55 27.00
C LYS A 25 -2.65 23.48 27.98
N ALA A 26 -3.95 23.40 28.24
CA ALA A 26 -4.53 22.37 29.10
C ALA A 26 -4.31 20.97 28.53
N ALA A 27 -4.56 20.76 27.24
CA ALA A 27 -4.33 19.50 26.55
C ALA A 27 -2.85 19.06 26.60
N ILE A 28 -1.90 19.98 26.38
CA ILE A 28 -0.46 19.69 26.51
C ILE A 28 -0.12 19.27 27.95
N ALA A 29 -0.61 20.01 28.94
CA ALA A 29 -0.33 19.68 30.34
C ALA A 29 -0.93 18.30 30.73
N LEU A 30 -2.18 18.03 30.36
CA LEU A 30 -2.84 16.75 30.59
C LEU A 30 -2.12 15.58 29.91
N SER A 31 -1.58 15.77 28.70
CA SER A 31 -0.83 14.70 28.03
C SER A 31 0.39 14.19 28.80
N ARG A 32 0.94 14.99 29.74
CA ARG A 32 2.03 14.56 30.63
C ARG A 32 1.56 13.75 31.84
N MET A 33 0.25 13.57 32.00
CA MET A 33 -0.40 12.90 33.14
C MET A 33 -1.19 11.65 32.71
N GLN A 34 -0.93 11.09 31.52
CA GLN A 34 -1.65 9.93 30.96
C GLN A 34 -1.33 8.58 31.62
N GLY A 35 -0.20 8.48 32.35
CA GLY A 35 0.18 7.29 33.11
C GLY A 35 -0.55 7.13 34.44
N ASP A 36 -1.40 8.08 34.79
CA ASP A 36 -2.19 8.07 36.02
C ASP A 36 -3.58 7.45 35.76
N GLU A 37 -3.80 6.26 36.32
CA GLU A 37 -5.05 5.50 36.19
C GLU A 37 -6.17 6.02 37.10
N GLU A 38 -5.91 7.00 37.96
CA GLU A 38 -6.96 7.57 38.79
C GLU A 38 -7.99 8.29 37.93
N THR A 39 -9.25 7.97 38.18
CA THR A 39 -10.39 8.55 37.49
C THR A 39 -10.88 9.83 38.14
N ASP A 40 -11.43 10.72 37.34
CA ASP A 40 -12.18 11.86 37.85
C ASP A 40 -13.54 11.45 38.48
N GLN A 41 -14.35 12.45 38.84
CA GLN A 41 -15.67 12.26 39.46
C GLN A 41 -16.66 11.50 38.56
N ASP A 42 -16.43 11.50 37.25
CA ASP A 42 -17.23 10.82 36.24
C ASP A 42 -16.65 9.46 35.84
N GLY A 43 -15.59 9.00 36.52
CA GLY A 43 -14.94 7.72 36.23
C GLY A 43 -14.02 7.75 35.00
N GLN A 44 -13.61 8.93 34.51
CA GLN A 44 -12.76 9.06 33.33
C GLN A 44 -11.29 9.29 33.68
N THR A 45 -10.42 8.57 32.97
CA THR A 45 -8.97 8.80 33.03
C THR A 45 -8.58 9.97 32.15
N VAL A 46 -7.38 10.52 32.36
CA VAL A 46 -6.84 11.61 31.51
C VAL A 46 -6.80 11.20 30.05
N THR A 47 -6.43 9.95 29.75
CA THR A 47 -6.41 9.40 28.40
C THR A 47 -7.79 9.43 27.74
N LYS A 48 -8.86 9.03 28.46
CA LYS A 48 -10.23 9.09 27.94
C LYS A 48 -10.67 10.53 27.66
N GLN A 49 -10.32 11.46 28.55
CA GLN A 49 -10.63 12.88 28.33
C GLN A 49 -9.87 13.47 27.13
N LEU A 50 -8.63 13.03 26.88
CA LEU A 50 -7.88 13.41 25.68
C LEU A 50 -8.49 12.80 24.41
N ILE A 51 -8.94 11.54 24.44
CA ILE A 51 -9.67 10.92 23.32
C ILE A 51 -10.94 11.73 23.00
N ASP A 52 -11.72 12.12 24.02
CA ASP A 52 -12.91 12.96 23.86
C ASP A 52 -12.57 14.30 23.16
N VAL A 53 -11.50 14.97 23.61
CA VAL A 53 -11.03 16.22 22.98
C VAL A 53 -10.56 15.97 21.54
N LEU A 54 -9.85 14.88 21.28
CA LEU A 54 -9.37 14.51 19.93
C LEU A 54 -10.53 14.31 18.95
N GLN A 55 -11.63 13.74 19.41
CA GLN A 55 -12.80 13.46 18.57
C GLN A 55 -13.69 14.68 18.39
N HIS A 56 -13.94 15.45 19.46
CA HIS A 56 -15.06 16.40 19.52
C HIS A 56 -14.65 17.88 19.59
N ASP A 57 -13.38 18.25 19.84
CA ASP A 57 -13.03 19.67 19.94
C ASP A 57 -13.20 20.40 18.59
N PRO A 58 -13.90 21.54 18.55
CA PRO A 58 -14.16 22.26 17.30
C PRO A 58 -12.90 22.86 16.67
N SER A 59 -11.84 23.10 17.46
CA SER A 59 -10.58 23.65 16.96
C SER A 59 -9.68 22.53 16.42
N SER A 60 -9.30 22.64 15.13
CA SER A 60 -8.32 21.71 14.55
C SER A 60 -6.98 21.77 15.27
N GLU A 61 -6.59 22.93 15.81
CA GLU A 61 -5.36 23.09 16.56
C GLU A 61 -5.37 22.31 17.87
N VAL A 62 -6.47 22.33 18.63
CA VAL A 62 -6.57 21.56 19.88
C VAL A 62 -6.50 20.07 19.58
N ARG A 63 -7.28 19.59 18.60
CA ARG A 63 -7.24 18.19 18.17
C ARG A 63 -5.85 17.75 17.73
N ARG A 64 -5.13 18.60 16.99
CA ARG A 64 -3.75 18.35 16.54
C ARG A 64 -2.76 18.23 17.70
N VAL A 65 -2.90 19.10 18.69
CA VAL A 65 -2.03 19.10 19.87
C VAL A 65 -2.25 17.83 20.68
N VAL A 66 -3.50 17.38 20.85
CA VAL A 66 -3.78 16.09 21.46
C VAL A 66 -3.17 14.95 20.62
N LEU A 67 -3.41 14.95 19.30
CA LEU A 67 -2.89 13.93 18.39
C LEU A 67 -1.36 13.77 18.48
N TYR A 68 -0.63 14.86 18.71
CA TYR A 68 0.83 14.82 18.85
C TYR A 68 1.34 14.36 20.22
N ASN A 69 0.50 14.32 21.25
CA ASN A 69 0.96 14.04 22.62
C ASN A 69 0.22 12.88 23.29
N ILE A 70 -0.85 12.36 22.70
CA ILE A 70 -1.54 11.17 23.19
C ILE A 70 -0.61 9.95 23.13
N GLU A 71 -0.59 9.12 24.17
CA GLU A 71 0.23 7.91 24.21
C GLU A 71 -0.29 6.86 23.22
N HIS A 72 0.61 6.13 22.55
CA HIS A 72 0.25 5.07 21.61
C HIS A 72 -0.06 3.76 22.37
N LYS A 73 -1.33 3.55 22.68
CA LYS A 73 -1.85 2.35 23.35
C LYS A 73 -2.90 1.67 22.47
N LYS A 74 -3.17 0.38 22.70
CA LYS A 74 -4.23 -0.35 21.97
C LYS A 74 -5.59 0.38 22.04
N GLU A 75 -5.89 1.02 23.17
CA GLU A 75 -7.12 1.80 23.37
C GLU A 75 -7.13 3.15 22.65
N THR A 76 -5.97 3.79 22.40
CA THR A 76 -5.91 5.12 21.76
C THR A 76 -5.74 5.03 20.25
N LEU A 77 -5.13 3.96 19.74
CA LEU A 77 -4.81 3.79 18.32
C LEU A 77 -6.02 3.95 17.37
N PRO A 78 -7.19 3.35 17.62
CA PRO A 78 -8.35 3.56 16.75
C PRO A 78 -8.70 5.04 16.56
N TYR A 79 -8.65 5.82 17.64
CA TYR A 79 -8.96 7.25 17.63
C TYR A 79 -7.89 8.11 16.96
N ILE A 80 -6.62 7.69 17.05
CA ILE A 80 -5.52 8.30 16.30
C ILE A 80 -5.72 8.06 14.79
N LEU A 81 -6.04 6.83 14.40
CA LEU A 81 -6.26 6.45 13.00
C LEU A 81 -7.45 7.18 12.39
N GLU A 82 -8.55 7.38 13.13
CA GLU A 82 -9.70 8.17 12.67
C GLU A 82 -9.30 9.58 12.22
N ARG A 83 -8.27 10.18 12.82
CA ARG A 83 -7.79 11.52 12.43
C ARG A 83 -7.10 11.54 11.07
N ALA A 84 -6.80 10.40 10.47
CA ALA A 84 -6.38 10.33 9.07
C ALA A 84 -7.50 10.79 8.11
N ARG A 85 -8.75 10.92 8.61
CA ARG A 85 -9.92 11.46 7.91
C ARG A 85 -10.45 12.76 8.50
N ASP A 86 -9.63 13.47 9.26
CA ASP A 86 -9.96 14.78 9.79
C ASP A 86 -10.38 15.77 8.68
N VAL A 87 -11.35 16.64 9.00
CA VAL A 87 -11.76 17.74 8.13
C VAL A 87 -10.58 18.65 7.78
N ASP A 88 -9.66 18.85 8.72
CA ASP A 88 -8.46 19.66 8.56
C ASP A 88 -7.31 18.86 7.91
N PRO A 89 -6.76 19.29 6.77
CA PRO A 89 -5.68 18.57 6.08
C PRO A 89 -4.38 18.52 6.89
N ILE A 90 -4.11 19.50 7.75
CA ILE A 90 -2.90 19.50 8.57
C ILE A 90 -2.99 18.42 9.65
N ASN A 91 -4.19 18.16 10.18
CA ASN A 91 -4.43 17.06 11.10
C ASN A 91 -4.31 15.70 10.42
N ARG A 92 -4.90 15.53 9.22
CA ARG A 92 -4.69 14.30 8.42
C ARG A 92 -3.20 14.05 8.18
N ARG A 93 -2.46 15.09 7.80
CA ARG A 93 -1.01 15.04 7.61
C ARG A 93 -0.27 14.68 8.90
N ALA A 94 -0.69 15.25 10.03
CA ALA A 94 -0.06 15.07 11.33
C ALA A 94 -0.03 13.59 11.75
N VAL A 95 -1.06 12.81 11.42
CA VAL A 95 -1.12 11.35 11.68
C VAL A 95 0.10 10.63 11.12
N TYR A 96 0.44 10.90 9.85
CA TYR A 96 1.58 10.26 9.19
C TYR A 96 2.92 10.83 9.69
N LEU A 97 2.98 12.12 9.97
CA LEU A 97 4.23 12.79 10.37
C LEU A 97 4.76 12.39 11.74
N LYS A 98 3.87 12.04 12.69
CA LYS A 98 4.27 11.74 14.06
C LYS A 98 3.77 10.41 14.59
N PRO A 99 2.49 10.22 14.96
CA PRO A 99 2.09 9.02 15.68
C PRO A 99 2.38 7.74 14.88
N MET A 100 2.14 7.73 13.56
CA MET A 100 2.42 6.56 12.72
C MET A 100 3.91 6.43 12.35
N SER A 101 4.67 7.52 12.37
CA SER A 101 6.14 7.48 12.18
C SER A 101 6.89 7.03 13.44
N GLU A 102 6.29 7.21 14.63
CA GLU A 102 6.85 6.91 15.96
C GLU A 102 6.20 5.67 16.62
N ILE A 103 5.34 4.93 15.91
CA ILE A 103 4.55 3.81 16.47
C ILE A 103 5.38 2.60 16.93
N GLY A 104 6.70 2.62 16.72
CA GLY A 104 7.61 1.55 17.14
C GLY A 104 7.56 0.35 16.19
N ASP A 105 6.47 -0.42 16.18
CA ASP A 105 6.24 -1.49 15.21
C ASP A 105 4.83 -1.35 14.63
N PHE A 106 4.73 -1.17 13.31
CA PHE A 106 3.44 -1.05 12.63
C PHE A 106 2.60 -2.33 12.74
N LYS A 107 3.19 -3.45 13.18
CA LYS A 107 2.50 -4.71 13.45
C LYS A 107 1.49 -4.63 14.60
N ILE A 108 1.55 -3.58 15.43
CA ILE A 108 0.50 -3.30 16.43
C ILE A 108 -0.86 -3.01 15.78
N LEU A 109 -0.87 -2.56 14.53
CA LEU A 109 -2.06 -2.34 13.72
C LEU A 109 -2.49 -3.66 13.07
N SER A 110 -3.80 -3.91 12.96
CA SER A 110 -4.30 -5.02 12.14
C SER A 110 -4.01 -4.78 10.65
N ILE A 111 -4.04 -5.84 9.83
CA ILE A 111 -3.84 -5.71 8.37
C ILE A 111 -4.85 -4.70 7.79
N GLN A 112 -6.13 -4.86 8.13
CA GLN A 112 -7.20 -3.93 7.72
C GLN A 112 -6.91 -2.46 8.11
N GLN A 113 -6.37 -2.22 9.30
CA GLN A 113 -6.01 -0.87 9.75
C GLN A 113 -4.85 -0.29 8.93
N ARG A 114 -3.82 -1.09 8.61
CA ARG A 114 -2.69 -0.66 7.78
C ARG A 114 -3.16 -0.30 6.38
N GLU A 115 -3.95 -1.17 5.76
CA GLU A 115 -4.46 -0.96 4.40
C GLU A 115 -5.32 0.29 4.31
N GLN A 116 -6.27 0.45 5.24
CA GLN A 116 -7.14 1.61 5.24
C GLN A 116 -6.38 2.91 5.47
N LEU A 117 -5.40 2.91 6.38
CA LEU A 117 -4.53 4.06 6.65
C LEU A 117 -3.71 4.43 5.40
N LEU A 118 -3.08 3.44 4.75
CA LEU A 118 -2.27 3.65 3.56
C LEU A 118 -3.13 4.12 2.38
N LYS A 119 -4.31 3.52 2.18
CA LYS A 119 -5.28 3.95 1.19
C LYS A 119 -5.65 5.42 1.39
N TRP A 120 -6.03 5.80 2.60
CA TRP A 120 -6.39 7.19 2.90
C TRP A 120 -5.25 8.18 2.67
N GLY A 121 -4.03 7.83 3.05
CA GLY A 121 -2.88 8.70 2.94
C GLY A 121 -2.37 8.86 1.50
N LEU A 122 -2.17 7.75 0.80
CA LEU A 122 -1.61 7.73 -0.57
C LEU A 122 -2.61 8.26 -1.60
N THR A 123 -3.91 8.15 -1.34
CA THR A 123 -4.97 8.69 -2.22
C THR A 123 -5.55 10.04 -1.75
N ASP A 124 -4.99 10.68 -0.72
CA ASP A 124 -5.53 11.94 -0.20
C ASP A 124 -5.56 13.04 -1.27
N ARG A 125 -6.58 13.90 -1.23
CA ARG A 125 -6.69 15.06 -2.13
C ARG A 125 -5.59 16.10 -1.90
N ASP A 126 -5.05 16.17 -0.68
CA ASP A 126 -4.00 17.11 -0.33
C ASP A 126 -2.61 16.48 -0.61
N PRO A 127 -1.80 17.09 -1.50
CA PRO A 127 -0.50 16.55 -1.86
C PRO A 127 0.50 16.50 -0.69
N MET A 128 0.36 17.37 0.31
CA MET A 128 1.21 17.33 1.51
C MET A 128 0.85 16.16 2.42
N VAL A 129 -0.39 15.69 2.42
CA VAL A 129 -0.80 14.47 3.13
C VAL A 129 -0.22 13.25 2.42
N LYS A 130 -0.37 13.16 1.09
CA LYS A 130 0.24 12.10 0.26
C LYS A 130 1.74 12.00 0.50
N LYS A 131 2.45 13.13 0.45
CA LYS A 131 3.89 13.20 0.68
C LYS A 131 4.28 12.74 2.09
N ALA A 132 3.50 13.07 3.11
CA ALA A 132 3.77 12.63 4.48
C ALA A 132 3.55 11.12 4.66
N CYS A 133 2.48 10.57 4.07
CA CYS A 133 2.21 9.13 4.08
C CYS A 133 3.30 8.35 3.34
N SER A 134 3.65 8.78 2.13
CA SER A 134 4.72 8.20 1.32
C SER A 134 6.05 8.21 2.08
N LYS A 135 6.43 9.34 2.69
CA LYS A 135 7.64 9.44 3.50
C LYS A 135 7.62 8.47 4.69
N MET A 136 6.56 8.47 5.49
CA MET A 136 6.42 7.56 6.63
C MET A 136 6.60 6.08 6.19
N LEU A 137 5.95 5.70 5.09
CA LEU A 137 6.07 4.36 4.52
C LEU A 137 7.53 4.03 4.15
N THR A 138 8.18 4.91 3.38
CA THR A 138 9.48 4.62 2.75
C THR A 138 10.70 4.95 3.60
N THR A 139 10.51 5.62 4.74
CA THR A 139 11.59 5.92 5.69
C THR A 139 11.41 5.31 7.07
N ASN A 140 10.17 5.14 7.55
CA ASN A 140 9.93 4.64 8.90
C ASN A 140 9.48 3.18 8.86
N TRP A 141 8.38 2.88 8.17
CA TRP A 141 7.79 1.54 8.22
C TRP A 141 8.67 0.47 7.59
N ILE A 142 9.39 0.82 6.53
CA ILE A 142 10.37 -0.06 5.88
C ILE A 142 11.47 -0.54 6.85
N THR A 143 11.86 0.27 7.83
CA THR A 143 12.91 -0.10 8.81
C THR A 143 12.46 -1.22 9.75
N HIS A 144 11.15 -1.43 9.88
CA HIS A 144 10.56 -2.54 10.63
C HIS A 144 10.50 -3.85 9.81
N ALA A 145 10.92 -3.81 8.54
CA ALA A 145 11.05 -4.93 7.62
C ALA A 145 12.53 -5.33 7.39
N ASP A 146 13.36 -5.22 8.44
CA ASP A 146 14.76 -5.69 8.51
C ASP A 146 15.75 -5.14 7.46
N ASN A 147 15.47 -3.99 6.85
CA ASN A 147 16.40 -3.26 5.98
C ASN A 147 17.08 -4.13 4.87
N ASN A 148 16.37 -5.10 4.32
CA ASN A 148 16.89 -5.98 3.26
C ASN A 148 16.15 -5.81 1.93
N LEU A 149 16.70 -6.22 0.79
CA LEU A 149 16.01 -6.10 -0.52
C LEU A 149 14.72 -6.91 -0.66
N LEU A 150 14.51 -7.85 0.26
CA LEU A 150 13.25 -8.53 0.51
C LEU A 150 12.22 -7.64 1.24
N GLU A 151 12.57 -6.40 1.61
CA GLU A 151 11.79 -5.39 2.33
C GLU A 151 10.41 -5.20 1.73
N VAL A 152 10.36 -5.07 0.40
CA VAL A 152 9.10 -4.81 -0.30
C VAL A 152 8.24 -6.06 -0.33
N SER A 153 8.82 -7.24 -0.60
CA SER A 153 8.09 -8.51 -0.56
C SER A 153 7.58 -8.82 0.85
N TYR A 154 8.43 -8.66 1.86
CA TYR A 154 8.05 -8.84 3.26
C TYR A 154 7.01 -7.82 3.70
N PHE A 155 7.10 -6.58 3.22
CA PHE A 155 6.08 -5.57 3.49
C PHE A 155 4.75 -5.94 2.83
N LEU A 156 4.79 -6.46 1.60
CA LEU A 156 3.61 -6.98 0.89
C LEU A 156 2.99 -8.17 1.63
N GLU A 157 3.77 -9.08 2.22
CA GLU A 157 3.24 -10.16 3.09
C GLU A 157 2.49 -9.61 4.33
N ARG A 158 2.69 -8.33 4.68
CA ARG A 158 1.98 -7.65 5.77
C ARG A 158 0.79 -6.82 5.30
N LEU A 159 0.50 -6.87 4.01
CA LEU A 159 -0.71 -6.40 3.35
C LEU A 159 -1.47 -7.62 2.82
N ASP A 160 -2.78 -7.53 2.67
CA ASP A 160 -3.55 -8.61 2.07
C ASP A 160 -3.61 -8.40 0.56
N VAL A 161 -2.50 -8.68 -0.14
CA VAL A 161 -2.30 -8.28 -1.55
C VAL A 161 -3.44 -8.73 -2.47
N ILE A 162 -4.10 -9.85 -2.17
CA ILE A 162 -5.23 -10.37 -2.94
C ILE A 162 -6.42 -9.41 -2.90
N GLU A 163 -6.79 -8.94 -1.71
CA GLU A 163 -7.94 -8.05 -1.50
C GLU A 163 -7.56 -6.56 -1.39
N SER A 164 -6.26 -6.26 -1.38
CA SER A 164 -5.74 -4.94 -1.07
C SER A 164 -6.11 -3.92 -2.14
N THR A 165 -6.72 -2.83 -1.70
CA THR A 165 -6.95 -1.65 -2.55
C THR A 165 -5.87 -0.58 -2.38
N ALA A 166 -4.82 -0.86 -1.62
CA ALA A 166 -3.72 0.07 -1.34
C ALA A 166 -2.34 -0.45 -1.80
N ALA A 167 -2.18 -1.77 -1.99
CA ALA A 167 -0.88 -2.38 -2.28
C ALA A 167 -0.20 -1.82 -3.54
N GLU A 168 -0.96 -1.50 -4.59
CA GLU A 168 -0.40 -0.89 -5.80
C GLU A 168 0.15 0.52 -5.52
N ASP A 169 -0.62 1.38 -4.86
CA ASP A 169 -0.18 2.74 -4.49
C ASP A 169 1.05 2.71 -3.57
N VAL A 170 1.12 1.72 -2.68
CA VAL A 170 2.26 1.46 -1.80
C VAL A 170 3.51 1.18 -2.63
N LEU A 171 3.45 0.25 -3.57
CA LEU A 171 4.57 -0.08 -4.45
C LEU A 171 4.99 1.12 -5.31
N MET A 172 4.03 1.81 -5.92
CA MET A 172 4.30 3.03 -6.68
C MET A 172 4.97 4.09 -5.80
N SER A 173 4.58 4.22 -4.54
CA SER A 173 5.25 5.13 -3.59
C SER A 173 6.70 4.71 -3.33
N PHE A 174 6.98 3.41 -3.13
CA PHE A 174 8.34 2.91 -2.99
C PHE A 174 9.20 3.22 -4.22
N PHE A 175 8.72 2.88 -5.41
CA PHE A 175 9.48 3.09 -6.65
C PHE A 175 9.78 4.57 -6.91
N ASN A 176 8.84 5.46 -6.59
CA ASN A 176 9.02 6.90 -6.75
C ASN A 176 9.97 7.55 -5.72
N THR A 177 10.16 6.96 -4.54
CA THR A 177 10.96 7.59 -3.47
C THR A 177 12.23 6.85 -3.10
N ARG A 178 12.40 5.59 -3.52
CA ARG A 178 13.56 4.74 -3.22
C ARG A 178 14.14 4.12 -4.50
N PRO A 179 14.88 4.90 -5.32
CA PRO A 179 15.53 4.38 -6.53
C PRO A 179 16.50 3.24 -6.24
N ASP A 180 17.10 3.22 -5.04
CA ASP A 180 18.01 2.18 -4.58
C ASP A 180 17.38 0.79 -4.51
N ILE A 181 16.06 0.71 -4.31
CA ILE A 181 15.33 -0.56 -4.36
C ILE A 181 15.26 -1.06 -5.81
N LEU A 182 15.08 -0.17 -6.78
CA LEU A 182 14.95 -0.51 -8.21
C LEU A 182 16.21 -1.20 -8.73
N ASP A 183 17.38 -0.64 -8.43
CA ASP A 183 18.68 -1.14 -8.93
C ASP A 183 18.93 -2.60 -8.54
N ASN A 184 18.45 -2.95 -7.37
CA ASN A 184 18.69 -4.23 -6.72
C ASN A 184 17.64 -5.30 -7.02
N MET A 185 16.52 -4.94 -7.68
CA MET A 185 15.53 -5.93 -8.11
C MET A 185 16.09 -6.84 -9.21
N LYS A 186 15.86 -8.14 -9.06
CA LYS A 186 16.33 -9.18 -9.98
C LYS A 186 15.19 -10.13 -10.32
N PHE A 187 14.82 -10.14 -11.60
CA PHE A 187 13.76 -10.97 -12.16
C PHE A 187 14.37 -12.08 -13.02
N ASN A 188 15.24 -12.89 -12.41
CA ASN A 188 15.91 -14.00 -13.09
C ASN A 188 15.01 -15.24 -13.20
N GLU A 189 15.48 -16.30 -13.87
CA GLU A 189 14.70 -17.55 -14.01
C GLU A 189 14.26 -18.13 -12.66
N GLN A 190 15.11 -18.04 -11.63
CA GLN A 190 14.75 -18.50 -10.29
C GLN A 190 13.57 -17.72 -9.69
N PHE A 191 13.47 -16.41 -9.92
CA PHE A 191 12.33 -15.61 -9.49
C PHE A 191 11.04 -16.11 -10.17
N TRP A 192 11.07 -16.25 -11.49
CA TRP A 192 9.89 -16.67 -12.26
C TRP A 192 9.48 -18.13 -12.03
N ASP A 193 10.43 -18.98 -11.67
CA ASP A 193 10.17 -20.39 -11.32
C ASP A 193 9.58 -20.56 -9.91
N ASN A 194 9.69 -19.55 -9.05
CA ASN A 194 9.26 -19.62 -7.63
C ASN A 194 8.43 -18.39 -7.23
N LEU A 195 7.41 -18.07 -8.02
CA LEU A 195 6.51 -16.96 -7.73
C LEU A 195 5.63 -17.26 -6.51
N THR A 196 5.50 -16.25 -5.65
CA THR A 196 4.46 -16.13 -4.65
C THR A 196 3.41 -15.11 -5.11
N ILE A 197 2.32 -14.98 -4.35
CA ILE A 197 1.31 -13.93 -4.54
C ILE A 197 1.98 -12.55 -4.58
N GLU A 198 2.83 -12.26 -3.59
CA GLU A 198 3.51 -10.98 -3.43
C GLU A 198 4.52 -10.73 -4.55
N SER A 199 5.29 -11.73 -4.95
CA SER A 199 6.31 -11.57 -5.98
C SER A 199 5.68 -11.40 -7.37
N ALA A 200 4.62 -12.13 -7.69
CA ALA A 200 3.87 -11.97 -8.93
C ALA A 200 3.22 -10.58 -9.03
N PHE A 201 2.61 -10.11 -7.94
CA PHE A 201 2.05 -8.76 -7.84
C PHE A 201 3.14 -7.69 -7.98
N LEU A 202 4.27 -7.87 -7.31
CA LEU A 202 5.42 -6.97 -7.38
C LEU A 202 5.91 -6.80 -8.82
N ALA A 203 6.11 -7.91 -9.54
CA ALA A 203 6.56 -7.89 -10.93
C ALA A 203 5.58 -7.12 -11.83
N ARG A 204 4.28 -7.41 -11.71
CA ARG A 204 3.24 -6.71 -12.47
C ARG A 204 3.25 -5.20 -12.22
N VAL A 205 3.26 -4.78 -10.95
CA VAL A 205 3.26 -3.34 -10.62
C VAL A 205 4.57 -2.66 -11.04
N PHE A 206 5.70 -3.37 -10.97
CA PHE A 206 6.98 -2.87 -11.46
C PHE A 206 6.98 -2.63 -12.97
N ILE A 207 6.44 -3.57 -13.76
CA ILE A 207 6.29 -3.40 -15.22
C ILE A 207 5.39 -2.20 -15.52
N LYS A 208 4.24 -2.11 -14.85
CA LYS A 208 3.32 -0.97 -14.98
C LYS A 208 4.00 0.36 -14.64
N TYR A 209 4.79 0.40 -13.56
CA TYR A 209 5.57 1.58 -13.19
C TYR A 209 6.52 2.00 -14.30
N CYS A 210 7.26 1.05 -14.89
CA CYS A 210 8.21 1.38 -15.94
C CYS A 210 7.51 1.89 -17.22
N GLN A 211 6.40 1.26 -17.63
CA GLN A 211 5.59 1.68 -18.78
C GLN A 211 4.99 3.09 -18.60
N ILE A 212 4.47 3.42 -17.41
CA ILE A 212 3.94 4.76 -17.13
C ILE A 212 5.04 5.82 -17.23
N ASN A 213 6.23 5.54 -16.68
CA ASN A 213 7.34 6.48 -16.71
C ASN A 213 7.93 6.65 -18.11
N GLU A 214 7.90 5.62 -18.95
CA GLU A 214 8.25 5.72 -20.38
C GLU A 214 7.37 6.76 -21.09
N VAL A 215 6.04 6.65 -20.97
CA VAL A 215 5.08 7.60 -21.56
C VAL A 215 5.27 9.02 -21.02
N LEU A 216 5.55 9.16 -19.71
CA LEU A 216 5.81 10.45 -19.09
C LEU A 216 7.12 11.08 -19.58
N ALA A 217 8.18 10.30 -19.76
CA ALA A 217 9.46 10.78 -20.29
C ALA A 217 9.33 11.33 -21.72
N TYR A 218 8.46 10.73 -22.55
CA TYR A 218 8.16 11.22 -23.90
C TYR A 218 7.30 12.49 -23.90
N SER A 219 6.40 12.66 -22.92
CA SER A 219 5.41 13.75 -22.90
C SER A 219 5.87 15.00 -22.15
N ILE A 220 6.77 14.84 -21.18
CA ILE A 220 7.30 15.92 -20.36
C ILE A 220 8.78 15.64 -20.21
N SER A 221 9.66 16.56 -20.61
CA SER A 221 11.13 16.41 -20.47
C SER A 221 11.54 16.37 -18.99
N PHE A 222 11.18 15.32 -18.26
CA PHE A 222 11.39 15.13 -16.84
C PHE A 222 12.70 14.37 -16.61
N PRO A 223 13.62 14.86 -15.75
CA PRO A 223 14.96 14.30 -15.58
C PRO A 223 15.08 13.41 -14.33
N SER A 224 14.11 12.53 -14.04
CA SER A 224 14.17 11.68 -12.83
C SER A 224 14.81 10.31 -13.09
N LEU A 225 14.54 9.68 -14.23
CA LEU A 225 15.27 8.51 -14.74
C LEU A 225 15.74 8.87 -16.16
N THR A 226 17.01 8.67 -16.48
CA THR A 226 17.48 8.83 -17.86
C THR A 226 16.83 7.77 -18.73
N PHE A 227 16.31 8.16 -19.90
CA PHE A 227 15.67 7.27 -20.87
C PHE A 227 16.39 5.91 -21.05
N SER A 228 17.73 5.93 -21.11
CA SER A 228 18.56 4.72 -21.23
C SER A 228 18.49 3.73 -20.06
N LEU A 229 18.28 4.21 -18.83
CA LEU A 229 18.11 3.34 -17.65
C LEU A 229 16.71 2.74 -17.63
N GLN A 230 15.72 3.39 -18.25
CA GLN A 230 14.34 2.93 -18.25
C GLN A 230 14.14 1.74 -19.20
N ASP A 231 14.68 1.83 -20.43
CA ASP A 231 14.68 0.71 -21.39
C ASP A 231 15.46 -0.49 -20.83
N GLU A 232 16.61 -0.24 -20.19
CA GLU A 232 17.41 -1.28 -19.53
C GLU A 232 16.65 -1.93 -18.37
N LEU A 233 15.84 -1.18 -17.62
CA LEU A 233 14.98 -1.75 -16.57
C LEU A 233 13.82 -2.55 -17.16
N LEU A 234 13.21 -2.10 -18.26
CA LEU A 234 12.14 -2.84 -18.93
C LEU A 234 12.66 -4.20 -19.45
N ASP A 235 13.79 -4.17 -20.15
CA ASP A 235 14.47 -5.36 -20.69
C ASP A 235 14.95 -6.32 -19.58
N ARG A 236 15.24 -5.79 -18.39
CA ARG A 236 15.61 -6.60 -17.21
C ARG A 236 14.43 -7.35 -16.58
N VAL A 237 13.20 -6.89 -16.77
CA VAL A 237 12.03 -7.41 -16.05
C VAL A 237 11.05 -8.11 -16.98
N ILE A 238 10.81 -7.58 -18.18
CA ILE A 238 9.85 -8.16 -19.10
C ILE A 238 10.45 -9.43 -19.72
N PRO A 239 9.88 -10.62 -19.45
CA PRO A 239 10.32 -11.81 -20.13
C PRO A 239 9.92 -11.76 -21.62
N GLU A 240 10.74 -12.35 -22.48
CA GLU A 240 10.38 -12.61 -23.88
C GLU A 240 9.01 -13.31 -23.93
N VAL A 241 8.17 -12.99 -24.92
CA VAL A 241 6.79 -13.49 -25.01
C VAL A 241 6.71 -15.02 -24.85
N THR A 242 7.63 -15.76 -25.46
CA THR A 242 7.69 -17.22 -25.35
C THR A 242 7.99 -17.66 -23.91
N ARG A 243 8.91 -17.01 -23.20
CA ARG A 243 9.22 -17.29 -21.79
C ARG A 243 8.03 -16.97 -20.89
N HIS A 244 7.39 -15.83 -21.11
CA HIS A 244 6.17 -15.45 -20.38
C HIS A 244 5.06 -16.49 -20.55
N ALA A 245 4.86 -16.96 -21.79
CA ALA A 245 3.90 -18.04 -22.09
C ALA A 245 4.24 -19.31 -21.31
N PHE A 246 5.52 -19.72 -21.24
CA PHE A 246 5.92 -20.88 -20.42
C PHE A 246 5.61 -20.68 -18.92
N HIS A 247 5.82 -19.48 -18.37
CA HIS A 247 5.46 -19.19 -16.99
C HIS A 247 3.95 -19.26 -16.77
N ILE A 248 3.13 -18.64 -17.64
CA ILE A 248 1.66 -18.75 -17.58
C ILE A 248 1.24 -20.22 -17.61
N GLN A 249 1.77 -21.00 -18.55
CA GLN A 249 1.45 -22.43 -18.67
C GLN A 249 1.79 -23.20 -17.40
N ARG A 250 2.99 -22.97 -16.82
CA ARG A 250 3.44 -23.61 -15.58
C ARG A 250 2.48 -23.33 -14.43
N TYR A 251 2.17 -22.07 -14.16
CA TYR A 251 1.30 -21.70 -13.03
C TYR A 251 -0.17 -22.07 -13.27
N ASN A 252 -0.64 -22.05 -14.51
CA ASN A 252 -1.98 -22.57 -14.84
C ASN A 252 -2.06 -24.08 -14.57
N ASN A 253 -1.04 -24.86 -14.94
CA ASN A 253 -1.01 -26.29 -14.63
C ASN A 253 -0.99 -26.55 -13.12
N LEU A 254 -0.25 -25.73 -12.35
CA LEU A 254 -0.27 -25.80 -10.89
C LEU A 254 -1.65 -25.45 -10.32
N MET A 255 -2.32 -24.41 -10.83
CA MET A 255 -3.68 -24.04 -10.46
C MET A 255 -4.68 -25.17 -10.70
N VAL A 256 -4.61 -25.82 -11.86
CA VAL A 256 -5.51 -26.94 -12.24
C VAL A 256 -5.27 -28.19 -11.38
N GLN A 257 -4.02 -28.41 -10.94
CA GLN A 257 -3.65 -29.56 -10.11
C GLN A 257 -3.78 -29.27 -8.61
N ALA A 258 -3.97 -28.01 -8.22
CA ALA A 258 -4.06 -27.60 -6.82
C ALA A 258 -5.37 -28.04 -6.17
N GLY A 259 -5.30 -28.38 -4.88
CA GLY A 259 -6.49 -28.51 -4.05
C GLY A 259 -7.06 -27.15 -3.66
N ASP A 260 -8.29 -27.14 -3.14
CA ASP A 260 -9.05 -25.94 -2.81
C ASP A 260 -8.26 -24.92 -1.97
N ASP A 261 -7.44 -25.38 -1.03
CA ASP A 261 -6.66 -24.52 -0.11
C ASP A 261 -5.54 -23.70 -0.78
N THR A 262 -5.06 -24.11 -1.96
CA THR A 262 -3.93 -23.44 -2.66
C THR A 262 -4.29 -22.98 -4.07
N ARG A 263 -5.47 -23.36 -4.56
CA ARG A 263 -5.95 -22.96 -5.88
C ARG A 263 -6.10 -21.45 -5.99
N ALA A 264 -6.59 -20.78 -4.95
CA ALA A 264 -6.74 -19.32 -4.91
C ALA A 264 -5.40 -18.58 -5.09
N ASP A 265 -4.32 -19.09 -4.49
CA ASP A 265 -2.99 -18.48 -4.60
C ASP A 265 -2.47 -18.56 -6.04
N TYR A 266 -2.58 -19.74 -6.67
CA TYR A 266 -2.18 -19.92 -8.06
C TYR A 266 -3.10 -19.18 -9.04
N GLU A 267 -4.39 -19.11 -8.74
CA GLU A 267 -5.35 -18.31 -9.48
C GLU A 267 -4.92 -16.85 -9.50
N PHE A 268 -4.61 -16.28 -8.33
CA PHE A 268 -4.11 -14.92 -8.24
C PHE A 268 -2.81 -14.72 -9.04
N ILE A 269 -1.84 -15.63 -8.94
CA ILE A 269 -0.57 -15.57 -9.69
C ILE A 269 -0.83 -15.60 -11.20
N VAL A 270 -1.68 -16.50 -11.69
CA VAL A 270 -2.05 -16.60 -13.11
C VAL A 270 -2.70 -15.29 -13.57
N GLY A 271 -3.60 -14.71 -12.77
CA GLY A 271 -4.18 -13.40 -13.03
C GLY A 271 -3.14 -12.30 -13.18
N GLN A 272 -2.12 -12.26 -12.32
CA GLN A 272 -1.02 -11.30 -12.45
C GLN A 272 -0.23 -11.49 -13.75
N LEU A 273 0.05 -12.75 -14.13
CA LEU A 273 0.77 -13.07 -15.36
C LEU A 273 -0.04 -12.70 -16.61
N LEU A 274 -1.34 -12.93 -16.61
CA LEU A 274 -2.23 -12.51 -17.71
C LEU A 274 -2.28 -10.99 -17.83
N GLU A 275 -2.36 -10.27 -16.72
CA GLU A 275 -2.34 -8.79 -16.76
C GLU A 275 -1.02 -8.26 -17.34
N MET A 276 0.12 -8.86 -16.98
CA MET A 276 1.41 -8.53 -17.59
C MET A 276 1.43 -8.81 -19.10
N ALA A 277 0.75 -9.87 -19.56
CA ALA A 277 0.71 -10.25 -20.97
C ALA A 277 0.01 -9.22 -21.86
N LYS A 278 -0.87 -8.37 -21.31
CA LYS A 278 -1.53 -7.28 -22.05
C LYS A 278 -0.57 -6.18 -22.50
N GLY A 279 0.54 -6.01 -21.79
CA GLY A 279 1.55 -4.98 -22.05
C GLY A 279 2.81 -5.47 -22.78
N LEU A 280 2.82 -6.71 -23.27
CA LEU A 280 3.96 -7.27 -24.01
C LEU A 280 3.97 -6.84 -25.48
N ASP A 281 5.16 -6.78 -26.07
CA ASP A 281 5.34 -6.59 -27.51
C ASP A 281 5.21 -7.93 -28.26
N TYR A 282 4.20 -8.02 -29.11
CA TYR A 282 3.89 -9.19 -29.94
C TYR A 282 4.40 -9.06 -31.39
N ALA A 283 5.38 -8.20 -31.66
CA ALA A 283 6.01 -8.08 -32.97
C ALA A 283 6.68 -9.38 -33.46
N ASP A 284 7.17 -10.23 -32.56
CA ASP A 284 7.72 -11.54 -32.91
C ASP A 284 6.61 -12.57 -33.17
N GLU A 285 6.58 -13.10 -34.40
CA GLU A 285 5.55 -14.05 -34.84
C GLU A 285 5.61 -15.39 -34.08
N ILE A 286 6.80 -15.83 -33.65
CA ILE A 286 6.95 -17.08 -32.90
C ILE A 286 6.32 -16.93 -31.52
N GLY A 287 6.71 -15.92 -30.76
CA GLY A 287 6.13 -15.58 -29.46
C GLY A 287 4.63 -15.35 -29.54
N ARG A 288 4.18 -14.55 -30.52
CA ARG A 288 2.77 -14.27 -30.77
C ARG A 288 1.94 -15.55 -30.96
N ARG A 289 2.39 -16.46 -31.83
CA ARG A 289 1.70 -17.74 -32.08
C ARG A 289 1.73 -18.64 -30.86
N THR A 290 2.86 -18.72 -30.16
CA THR A 290 2.99 -19.53 -28.93
C THR A 290 2.01 -19.05 -27.86
N MET A 291 1.94 -17.74 -27.61
CA MET A 291 0.98 -17.17 -26.66
C MET A 291 -0.46 -17.47 -27.08
N PHE A 292 -0.81 -17.25 -28.34
CA PHE A 292 -2.16 -17.48 -28.83
C PHE A 292 -2.60 -18.96 -28.70
N THR A 293 -1.72 -19.91 -29.01
CA THR A 293 -1.99 -21.34 -28.81
C THR A 293 -2.20 -21.67 -27.34
N LEU A 294 -1.34 -21.17 -26.45
CA LEU A 294 -1.47 -21.38 -25.01
C LEU A 294 -2.80 -20.84 -24.47
N LEU A 295 -3.17 -19.61 -24.83
CA LEU A 295 -4.41 -18.98 -24.39
C LEU A 295 -5.64 -19.78 -24.84
N LYS A 296 -5.63 -20.31 -26.07
CA LYS A 296 -6.68 -21.23 -26.55
C LYS A 296 -6.76 -22.51 -25.71
N GLU A 297 -5.61 -23.10 -25.34
CA GLU A 297 -5.56 -24.29 -24.48
C GLU A 297 -6.11 -24.00 -23.08
N ILE A 298 -5.76 -22.86 -22.49
CA ILE A 298 -6.26 -22.46 -21.15
C ILE A 298 -7.77 -22.27 -21.16
N LEU A 299 -8.35 -21.67 -22.20
CA LEU A 299 -9.80 -21.51 -22.32
C LEU A 299 -10.57 -22.83 -22.45
N MET A 300 -9.91 -23.93 -22.80
CA MET A 300 -10.52 -25.26 -22.85
C MET A 300 -10.58 -25.95 -21.49
N VAL A 301 -9.91 -25.40 -20.47
CA VAL A 301 -9.92 -25.93 -19.11
C VAL A 301 -11.29 -25.61 -18.46
N PRO A 302 -11.95 -26.60 -17.82
CA PRO A 302 -13.20 -26.36 -17.10
C PRO A 302 -12.98 -25.51 -15.84
N ASP A 303 -14.01 -24.79 -15.40
CA ASP A 303 -14.02 -23.99 -14.17
C ASP A 303 -12.92 -22.92 -14.12
N MET A 304 -12.65 -22.28 -15.26
CA MET A 304 -11.77 -21.13 -15.35
C MET A 304 -12.43 -19.88 -14.75
N PRO A 305 -11.71 -19.07 -13.95
CA PRO A 305 -12.23 -17.82 -13.40
C PRO A 305 -12.66 -16.83 -14.48
N ASP A 306 -13.78 -16.14 -14.27
CA ASP A 306 -14.34 -15.18 -15.23
C ASP A 306 -13.35 -14.05 -15.58
N ASP A 307 -12.61 -13.56 -14.59
CA ASP A 307 -11.59 -12.52 -14.78
C ASP A 307 -10.41 -12.99 -15.65
N HIS A 308 -10.06 -14.29 -15.57
CA HIS A 308 -9.07 -14.90 -16.45
C HIS A 308 -9.62 -15.01 -17.88
N ILE A 309 -10.86 -15.47 -18.05
CA ILE A 309 -11.49 -15.55 -19.37
C ILE A 309 -11.52 -14.16 -20.03
N ALA A 310 -11.95 -13.13 -19.30
CA ALA A 310 -11.98 -11.76 -19.78
C ALA A 310 -10.58 -11.27 -20.20
N SER A 311 -9.56 -11.50 -19.36
CA SER A 311 -8.18 -11.12 -19.66
C SER A 311 -7.61 -11.87 -20.86
N ILE A 312 -7.86 -13.18 -20.96
CA ILE A 312 -7.41 -14.00 -22.09
C ILE A 312 -8.04 -13.50 -23.39
N VAL A 313 -9.34 -13.23 -23.39
CA VAL A 313 -10.06 -12.71 -24.57
C VAL A 313 -9.49 -11.35 -25.00
N GLU A 314 -9.19 -10.46 -24.07
CA GLU A 314 -8.57 -9.17 -24.33
C GLU A 314 -7.18 -9.32 -24.98
N ILE A 315 -6.34 -10.21 -24.44
CA ILE A 315 -5.00 -10.49 -24.99
C ILE A 315 -5.10 -11.13 -26.38
N MET A 316 -6.02 -12.10 -26.58
CA MET A 316 -6.22 -12.72 -27.89
C MET A 316 -6.67 -11.69 -28.93
N MET A 317 -7.52 -10.73 -28.53
CA MET A 317 -7.97 -9.66 -29.41
C MET A 317 -6.82 -8.72 -29.82
N SER A 318 -5.90 -8.41 -28.90
CA SER A 318 -4.73 -7.56 -29.22
C SER A 318 -3.70 -8.28 -30.09
N ILE A 319 -3.59 -9.60 -29.95
CA ILE A 319 -2.65 -10.45 -30.70
C ILE A 319 -3.15 -10.77 -32.13
N SER A 320 -4.46 -10.84 -32.33
CA SER A 320 -5.05 -11.20 -33.64
C SER A 320 -4.81 -10.13 -34.70
N LEU A 321 -4.55 -10.55 -35.94
CA LEU A 321 -4.31 -9.64 -37.08
C LEU A 321 -5.60 -8.97 -37.59
N GLY A 322 -6.76 -9.29 -37.00
CA GLY A 322 -8.06 -8.71 -37.30
C GLY A 322 -9.21 -9.55 -36.77
N GLU A 323 -10.44 -9.01 -36.85
CA GLU A 323 -11.66 -9.62 -36.29
C GLU A 323 -11.95 -11.03 -36.82
N ARG A 324 -11.62 -11.30 -38.09
CA ARG A 324 -11.80 -12.63 -38.70
C ARG A 324 -10.84 -13.69 -38.17
N ASP A 325 -9.66 -13.28 -37.73
CA ASP A 325 -8.65 -14.17 -37.14
C ASP A 325 -9.02 -14.47 -35.68
N PHE A 326 -9.48 -13.45 -34.95
CA PHE A 326 -9.97 -13.58 -33.58
C PHE A 326 -11.22 -14.47 -33.46
N THR A 327 -12.18 -14.34 -34.38
CA THR A 327 -13.45 -15.09 -34.35
C THR A 327 -13.33 -16.57 -34.78
N ARG A 328 -12.16 -17.01 -35.27
CA ARG A 328 -11.91 -18.38 -35.75
C ARG A 328 -11.26 -19.29 -34.71
#